data_AF-A0A3M7AZ59-F1
#
_entry.id   AF-A0A3M7AZ59-F1
#
_cell.length_a   1.000
_cell.length_b   1.000
_cell.length_c   1.000
_cell.angle_alpha   90.00
_cell.angle_beta   90.00
_cell.angle_gamma   90.00
#
_symmetry.space_group_name_H-M   'P 1'
#
loop_
_entity.id
_entity.type
_entity.pdbx_description
1 polymer ?
#
loop_
_entity_poly.entity_id
_entity_poly.type
_entity_poly.pdbx_seq_one_letter_code
_entity_poly.pdbx_strand_id
1 'polypeptide(L)'
;MGAWGLGLFQSDTNYDLISDLDLELGLYELTQKASAASSSPEENQKENQHPTSAEEHGDSEKNRVNYSIFADHCSHKEAIDTVKNLLENGKLTQLVAKYEKKMQTGDDSDYLPPGYKLCIIGACAMTLGCHLAPSFINLLKRTYPKNLHMPDSNMQMTKALFGPNGYTNGVAYDFVSKGLIETMDSGGPPEEDLMYPGSNSLNVQAPFGLPPLFGPARKMRSPSYTEPQYPNDVCGGCGKDENAGMGPLMKCACCKNRVYCSKECQKYHWKWHKAVCKPA
;
A
#
# COMPACT_ATOMS: atom_id res chain seq x y z
N MET A 1 14.32 10.04 -5.17
CA MET A 1 13.34 8.96 -4.93
C MET A 1 13.18 8.15 -6.20
N GLY A 2 13.64 6.91 -6.16
CA GLY A 2 13.46 5.91 -7.20
C GLY A 2 12.30 4.96 -6.87
N ALA A 3 12.04 4.08 -7.83
CA ALA A 3 11.15 2.94 -7.69
C ALA A 3 11.83 1.73 -8.33
N TRP A 4 11.59 0.55 -7.79
CA TRP A 4 12.11 -0.72 -8.31
C TRP A 4 11.00 -1.66 -8.80
N GLY A 5 9.73 -1.29 -8.58
CA GLY A 5 8.60 -1.87 -9.31
C GLY A 5 7.45 -0.90 -9.46
N LEU A 6 6.39 -1.35 -10.11
CA LEU A 6 5.15 -0.58 -10.34
C LEU A 6 4.03 -0.93 -9.35
N GLY A 7 4.35 -1.69 -8.30
CA GLY A 7 3.46 -2.16 -7.25
C GLY A 7 3.46 -1.28 -5.99
N LEU A 8 2.50 -1.52 -5.09
CA LEU A 8 2.48 -0.94 -3.74
C LEU A 8 3.78 -1.33 -3.03
N PHE A 9 4.35 -0.42 -2.25
CA PHE A 9 5.57 -0.67 -1.47
C PHE A 9 6.82 -0.95 -2.33
N GLN A 10 6.83 -0.51 -3.59
CA GLN A 10 7.98 -0.70 -4.50
C GLN A 10 8.66 0.62 -4.92
N SER A 11 8.55 1.64 -4.06
CA SER A 11 9.14 2.96 -4.27
C SER A 11 9.68 3.55 -2.99
N ASP A 12 10.74 4.36 -3.09
CA ASP A 12 11.30 5.11 -1.96
C ASP A 12 10.21 5.97 -1.32
N THR A 13 9.34 6.58 -2.13
CA THR A 13 8.22 7.40 -1.66
C THR A 13 7.26 6.64 -0.75
N ASN A 14 7.07 5.34 -0.96
CA ASN A 14 6.28 4.53 -0.03
C ASN A 14 7.02 4.30 1.28
N TYR A 15 8.31 4.00 1.22
CA TYR A 15 9.12 3.71 2.39
C TYR A 15 9.37 4.94 3.26
N ASP A 16 9.58 6.10 2.64
CA ASP A 16 9.66 7.40 3.33
C ASP A 16 8.34 7.71 4.05
N LEU A 17 7.19 7.53 3.37
CA LEU A 17 5.88 7.72 4.00
C LEU A 17 5.63 6.71 5.14
N ILE A 18 6.03 5.46 4.98
CA ILE A 18 5.94 4.45 6.05
C ILE A 18 6.77 4.89 7.25
N SER A 19 8.00 5.36 7.02
CA SER A 19 8.89 5.86 8.08
C SER A 19 8.29 7.07 8.79
N ASP A 20 7.70 8.02 8.05
CA ASP A 20 7.00 9.17 8.64
C ASP A 20 5.81 8.73 9.51
N LEU A 21 5.05 7.73 9.06
CA LEU A 21 3.92 7.17 9.81
C LEU A 21 4.38 6.42 11.06
N ASP A 22 5.49 5.68 10.97
CA ASP A 22 6.11 4.98 12.09
C ASP A 22 6.54 5.97 13.18
N LEU A 23 7.10 7.11 12.79
CA LEU A 23 7.42 8.22 13.70
C LEU A 23 6.16 8.83 14.32
N GLU A 24 5.13 9.13 13.52
CA GLU A 24 3.87 9.68 14.05
C GLU A 24 3.15 8.74 15.03
N LEU A 25 3.28 7.43 14.82
CA LEU A 25 2.70 6.40 15.68
C LEU A 25 3.54 6.11 16.94
N GLY A 26 4.76 6.63 17.03
CA GLY A 26 5.68 6.38 18.13
C GLY A 26 6.33 4.99 18.09
N LEU A 27 6.42 4.38 16.89
CA LEU A 27 6.97 3.03 16.71
C LEU A 27 8.50 3.02 16.82
N TYR A 28 9.17 4.11 16.45
CA TYR A 28 10.62 4.23 16.66
C TYR A 28 10.99 4.22 18.15
N GLU A 29 10.24 4.92 18.99
CA GLU A 29 10.42 4.91 20.45
C GLU A 29 10.14 3.53 21.03
N LEU A 30 9.15 2.81 20.48
CA LEU A 30 8.85 1.43 20.87
C LEU A 30 10.01 0.50 20.52
N THR A 31 10.57 0.61 19.30
CA THR A 31 11.77 -0.10 18.84
C THR A 31 12.98 0.18 19.75
N GLN A 32 13.23 1.45 20.08
CA GLN A 32 14.34 1.84 20.96
C GLN A 32 14.18 1.27 22.38
N LYS A 33 12.96 1.34 22.95
CA LYS A 33 12.67 0.77 24.28
C LYS A 33 12.85 -0.74 24.31
N ALA A 34 12.38 -1.45 23.27
CA ALA A 34 12.56 -2.89 23.17
C ALA A 34 14.04 -3.26 23.06
N SER A 35 14.81 -2.52 22.25
CA SER A 35 16.25 -2.70 22.10
C SER A 35 17.02 -2.44 23.40
N ALA A 36 16.62 -1.42 24.17
CA ALA A 36 17.23 -1.13 25.47
C ALA A 36 16.89 -2.20 26.54
N ALA A 37 15.68 -2.76 26.49
CA ALA A 37 15.26 -3.82 27.42
C ALA A 37 15.99 -5.16 27.16
N SER A 38 16.40 -5.43 25.92
CA SER A 38 17.25 -6.58 25.58
C SER A 38 18.71 -6.43 26.01
N SER A 39 19.14 -5.21 26.35
CA SER A 39 20.52 -4.89 26.75
C SER A 39 20.61 -4.68 28.27
N SER A 40 20.61 -5.76 29.06
CA SER A 40 20.86 -5.71 30.53
C SER A 40 22.35 -5.51 30.87
N PRO A 41 22.71 -5.01 32.08
CA PRO A 41 23.95 -4.27 32.34
C PRO A 41 25.23 -5.11 32.65
N GLU A 42 25.41 -6.29 32.06
CA GLU A 42 26.63 -7.10 32.30
C GLU A 42 27.81 -6.76 31.35
N GLU A 43 27.60 -5.94 30.32
CA GLU A 43 28.68 -5.45 29.44
C GLU A 43 29.13 -4.04 29.82
N ASN A 44 29.44 -3.80 31.09
CA ASN A 44 30.20 -2.63 31.53
C ASN A 44 31.52 -3.06 32.16
N GLN A 45 32.41 -3.58 31.31
CA GLN A 45 33.85 -3.56 31.57
C GLN A 45 34.62 -3.91 30.29
N LYS A 46 34.86 -2.89 29.47
CA LYS A 46 36.08 -2.68 28.67
C LYS A 46 36.03 -1.29 28.06
N GLU A 47 36.20 -0.30 28.93
CA GLU A 47 36.60 1.03 28.52
C GLU A 47 38.11 0.99 28.20
N ASN A 48 38.49 1.71 27.14
CA ASN A 48 39.84 1.96 26.62
C ASN A 48 40.43 0.90 25.69
N GLN A 49 40.08 0.99 24.40
CA GLN A 49 41.06 1.19 23.34
C GLN A 49 40.42 1.67 22.04
N HIS A 50 41.11 2.62 21.42
CA HIS A 50 40.82 3.34 20.17
C HIS A 50 40.53 2.38 18.98
N PRO A 51 39.47 2.57 18.16
CA PRO A 51 39.29 1.74 16.99
C PRO A 51 39.80 2.43 15.73
N THR A 52 40.92 1.91 15.26
CA THR A 52 41.31 1.87 13.84
C THR A 52 40.30 1.03 13.06
N SER A 53 40.04 1.47 11.83
CA SER A 53 39.30 0.87 10.72
C SER A 53 38.99 -0.64 10.76
N ALA A 54 37.74 -0.94 10.40
CA ALA A 54 37.26 -2.13 9.69
C ALA A 54 37.37 -3.49 10.40
N GLU A 55 36.36 -3.80 11.23
CA GLU A 55 35.99 -5.20 11.51
C GLU A 55 34.46 -5.34 11.55
N GLU A 56 34.00 -6.47 11.01
CA GLU A 56 32.63 -6.85 10.69
C GLU A 56 31.78 -7.05 11.97
N HIS A 57 30.73 -6.25 12.15
CA HIS A 57 29.71 -6.48 13.18
C HIS A 57 28.69 -7.52 12.70
N GLY A 58 29.02 -8.80 12.85
CA GLY A 58 28.24 -9.91 12.27
C GLY A 58 27.18 -10.59 13.15
N ASP A 59 27.00 -10.23 14.44
CA ASP A 59 26.15 -11.05 15.33
C ASP A 59 25.18 -10.30 16.28
N SER A 60 25.23 -8.96 16.40
CA SER A 60 24.31 -8.22 17.30
C SER A 60 23.01 -7.74 16.65
N GLU A 61 22.90 -7.80 15.30
CA GLU A 61 21.72 -7.31 14.57
C GLU A 61 20.53 -8.29 14.57
N LYS A 62 20.78 -9.59 14.79
CA LYS A 62 19.75 -10.64 14.64
C LYS A 62 18.64 -10.61 15.71
N ASN A 63 18.83 -9.89 16.81
CA ASN A 63 17.85 -9.84 17.91
C ASN A 63 17.15 -8.48 18.05
N ARG A 64 17.38 -7.53 17.15
CA ARG A 64 16.75 -6.21 17.25
C ARG A 64 15.28 -6.29 16.83
N VAL A 65 14.39 -6.00 17.77
CA VAL A 65 12.94 -5.92 17.50
C VAL A 65 12.66 -4.60 16.79
N ASN A 66 12.06 -4.67 15.60
CA ASN A 66 11.61 -3.53 14.82
C ASN A 66 10.08 -3.56 14.71
N TYR A 67 9.46 -2.43 14.97
CA TYR A 67 8.02 -2.20 14.79
C TYR A 67 7.80 -1.21 13.65
N SER A 68 6.87 -1.54 12.75
CA SER A 68 6.47 -0.68 11.63
C SER A 68 5.00 -0.88 11.32
N ILE A 69 4.34 0.17 10.81
CA ILE A 69 2.98 0.08 10.28
C ILE A 69 2.90 -0.87 9.08
N PHE A 70 4.02 -1.14 8.41
CA PHE A 70 4.09 -2.13 7.34
C PHE A 70 4.60 -3.48 7.87
N ALA A 71 3.79 -4.53 7.73
CA ALA A 71 4.07 -5.86 8.26
C ALA A 71 5.45 -6.41 7.87
N ASP A 72 5.89 -6.24 6.62
CA ASP A 72 7.17 -6.78 6.13
C ASP A 72 8.39 -6.08 6.75
N HIS A 73 8.20 -4.90 7.36
CA HIS A 73 9.24 -4.20 8.10
C HIS A 73 9.28 -4.58 9.59
N CYS A 74 8.34 -5.40 10.08
CA CYS A 74 8.36 -5.90 11.45
C CYS A 74 9.30 -7.11 11.58
N SER A 75 10.06 -7.21 12.68
CA SER A 75 11.06 -8.29 12.83
C SER A 75 10.46 -9.70 12.95
N HIS A 76 9.29 -9.83 13.59
CA HIS A 76 8.65 -11.12 13.84
C HIS A 76 7.15 -10.94 14.12
N LYS A 77 6.43 -12.05 14.26
CA LYS A 77 4.95 -12.07 14.37
C LYS A 77 4.44 -11.30 15.59
N GLU A 78 5.11 -11.41 16.73
CA GLU A 78 4.74 -10.69 17.95
C GLU A 78 4.87 -9.16 17.78
N ALA A 79 5.81 -8.69 16.95
CA ALA A 79 5.91 -7.27 16.59
C ALA A 79 4.72 -6.83 15.71
N ILE A 80 4.33 -7.65 14.73
CA ILE A 80 3.11 -7.43 13.92
C ILE A 80 1.87 -7.34 14.81
N ASP A 81 1.69 -8.29 15.74
CA ASP A 81 0.56 -8.32 16.67
C ASP A 81 0.55 -7.08 17.57
N THR A 82 1.73 -6.62 18.03
CA THR A 82 1.88 -5.40 18.83
C THR A 82 1.43 -4.16 18.05
N VAL A 83 1.89 -3.99 16.81
CA VAL A 83 1.50 -2.85 15.97
C VAL A 83 0.02 -2.91 15.61
N LYS A 84 -0.51 -4.09 15.25
CA LYS A 84 -1.94 -4.29 15.01
C LYS A 84 -2.77 -3.83 16.22
N ASN A 85 -2.41 -4.29 17.42
CA ASN A 85 -3.11 -3.89 18.65
C ASN A 85 -3.02 -2.37 18.90
N LEU A 86 -1.86 -1.75 18.67
CA LEU A 86 -1.71 -0.30 18.79
C LEU A 86 -2.66 0.45 17.84
N LEU A 87 -2.73 0.01 16.58
CA LEU A 87 -3.60 0.58 15.55
C LEU A 87 -5.09 0.41 15.89
N GLU A 88 -5.49 -0.80 16.29
CA GLU A 88 -6.88 -1.12 16.65
C GLU A 88 -7.33 -0.42 17.94
N ASN A 89 -6.41 -0.07 18.84
CA ASN A 89 -6.67 0.76 20.02
C ASN A 89 -6.87 2.26 19.70
N GLY A 90 -7.35 2.58 18.51
CA GLY A 90 -7.81 3.90 18.10
C GLY A 90 -6.78 4.74 17.34
N LYS A 91 -5.51 4.33 17.27
CA LYS A 91 -4.49 5.06 16.48
C LYS A 91 -4.80 5.04 14.99
N LEU A 92 -5.32 3.92 14.46
CA LEU A 92 -5.77 3.86 13.06
C LEU A 92 -6.91 4.83 12.80
N THR A 93 -7.91 4.87 13.68
CA THR A 93 -9.04 5.81 13.58
C THR A 93 -8.57 7.26 13.60
N GLN A 94 -7.60 7.60 14.46
CA GLN A 94 -7.01 8.94 14.52
C GLN A 94 -6.29 9.32 13.22
N LEU A 95 -5.45 8.43 12.69
CA LEU A 95 -4.76 8.65 11.41
C LEU A 95 -5.73 8.84 10.24
N VAL A 96 -6.74 7.97 10.14
CA VAL A 96 -7.76 8.06 9.09
C VAL A 96 -8.52 9.38 9.20
N ALA A 97 -8.98 9.77 10.38
CA ALA A 97 -9.70 11.02 10.59
C ALA A 97 -8.84 12.26 10.26
N LYS A 98 -7.55 12.24 10.60
CA LYS A 98 -6.59 13.31 10.28
C LYS A 98 -6.50 13.53 8.77
N TYR A 99 -6.21 12.48 8.00
CA TYR A 99 -6.00 12.62 6.56
C TYR A 99 -7.30 12.74 5.77
N GLU A 100 -8.42 12.20 6.26
CA GLU A 100 -9.74 12.46 5.71
C GLU A 100 -10.11 13.95 5.85
N LYS A 101 -9.85 14.55 7.02
CA LYS A 101 -10.06 15.99 7.23
C LYS A 101 -9.21 16.83 6.28
N LYS A 102 -7.90 16.53 6.17
CA LYS A 102 -7.01 17.22 5.21
C LYS A 102 -7.50 17.13 3.78
N MET A 103 -7.98 15.94 3.37
CA MET A 103 -8.54 15.72 2.05
C MET A 103 -9.81 16.56 1.81
N GLN A 104 -10.69 16.66 2.82
CA GLN A 104 -11.92 17.45 2.75
C GLN A 104 -11.65 18.96 2.71
N THR A 105 -10.62 19.44 3.39
CA THR A 105 -10.25 20.87 3.42
C THR A 105 -9.44 21.30 2.20
N GLY A 106 -8.98 20.37 1.37
CA GLY A 106 -8.05 20.64 0.27
C GLY A 106 -6.68 21.11 0.78
N ASP A 107 -6.25 20.61 1.94
CA ASP A 107 -4.94 20.94 2.51
C ASP A 107 -3.84 20.15 1.77
N ASP A 108 -3.20 20.83 0.82
CA ASP A 108 -2.08 20.31 0.01
C ASP A 108 -0.71 20.77 0.56
N SER A 109 -0.62 21.08 1.86
CA SER A 109 0.66 21.47 2.50
C SER A 109 1.69 20.35 2.56
N ASP A 110 1.24 19.09 2.50
CA ASP A 110 2.10 17.92 2.54
C ASP A 110 2.66 17.58 1.15
N TYR A 111 3.91 17.09 1.10
CA TYR A 111 4.53 16.64 -0.15
C TYR A 111 3.73 15.55 -0.89
N LEU A 112 3.06 14.66 -0.14
CA LEU A 112 2.15 13.65 -0.68
C LEU A 112 0.70 14.02 -0.38
N PRO A 113 -0.21 13.88 -1.37
CA PRO A 113 -1.60 14.25 -1.19
C PRO A 113 -2.26 13.36 -0.12
N PRO A 114 -3.19 13.90 0.69
CA PRO A 114 -3.85 13.14 1.75
C PRO A 114 -4.52 11.85 1.27
N GLY A 115 -5.07 11.86 0.05
CA GLY A 115 -5.67 10.68 -0.57
C GLY A 115 -4.67 9.54 -0.82
N TYR A 116 -3.42 9.85 -1.19
CA TYR A 116 -2.36 8.87 -1.32
C TYR A 116 -1.99 8.28 0.05
N LYS A 117 -1.83 9.15 1.05
CA LYS A 117 -1.53 8.73 2.42
C LYS A 117 -2.59 7.77 2.97
N LEU A 118 -3.88 8.08 2.77
CA LEU A 118 -4.98 7.18 3.14
C LEU A 118 -4.88 5.81 2.46
N CYS A 119 -4.48 5.76 1.18
CA CYS A 119 -4.32 4.50 0.46
C CYS A 119 -3.18 3.65 1.03
N ILE A 120 -2.05 4.27 1.38
CA ILE A 120 -0.90 3.58 1.99
C ILE A 120 -1.23 3.12 3.41
N ILE A 121 -1.85 3.97 4.23
CA ILE A 121 -2.34 3.58 5.57
C ILE A 121 -3.29 2.38 5.47
N GLY A 122 -4.23 2.42 4.51
CA GLY A 122 -5.16 1.32 4.26
C GLY A 122 -4.43 0.03 3.88
N ALA A 123 -3.48 0.10 2.95
CA ALA A 123 -2.70 -1.07 2.54
C ALA A 123 -1.85 -1.65 3.70
N CYS A 124 -1.14 -0.81 4.44
CA CYS A 124 -0.37 -1.21 5.63
C CYS A 124 -1.26 -1.88 6.70
N ALA A 125 -2.43 -1.29 7.01
CA ALA A 125 -3.36 -1.88 7.95
C ALA A 125 -3.92 -3.23 7.46
N MET A 126 -4.09 -3.42 6.14
CA MET A 126 -4.44 -4.72 5.56
C MET A 126 -3.30 -5.74 5.70
N THR A 127 -2.04 -5.36 5.50
CA THR A 127 -0.91 -6.30 5.65
C THR A 127 -0.74 -6.78 7.09
N LEU A 128 -0.98 -5.91 8.07
CA LEU A 128 -1.05 -6.26 9.48
C LEU A 128 -2.30 -7.07 9.87
N GLY A 129 -3.32 -7.12 9.00
CA GLY A 129 -4.59 -7.77 9.31
C GLY A 129 -5.42 -7.04 10.38
N CYS A 130 -5.37 -5.71 10.41
CA CYS A 130 -6.21 -4.89 11.29
C CYS A 130 -7.70 -5.05 10.95
N HIS A 131 -8.61 -4.58 11.79
CA HIS A 131 -10.02 -4.38 11.45
C HIS A 131 -10.24 -2.95 10.92
N LEU A 132 -10.60 -2.84 9.64
CA LEU A 132 -10.97 -1.57 9.01
C LEU A 132 -12.46 -1.30 9.19
N ALA A 133 -12.79 -0.06 9.56
CA ALA A 133 -14.18 0.39 9.58
C ALA A 133 -14.80 0.34 8.17
N PRO A 134 -16.09 -0.02 8.01
CA PRO A 134 -16.75 -0.03 6.71
C PRO A 134 -16.69 1.33 5.98
N SER A 135 -16.78 2.43 6.73
CA SER A 135 -16.62 3.79 6.21
C SER A 135 -15.24 4.01 5.60
N PHE A 136 -14.18 3.52 6.25
CA PHE A 136 -12.81 3.63 5.74
C PHE A 136 -12.59 2.75 4.51
N ILE A 137 -13.11 1.52 4.48
CA ILE A 137 -13.08 0.68 3.28
C ILE A 137 -13.77 1.39 2.11
N ASN A 138 -14.92 2.01 2.34
CA ASN A 138 -15.64 2.77 1.30
C ASN A 138 -14.92 4.05 0.90
N LEU A 139 -14.16 4.69 1.81
CA LEU A 139 -13.26 5.78 1.49
C LEU A 139 -12.15 5.31 0.55
N LEU A 140 -11.45 4.22 0.91
CA LEU A 140 -10.38 3.64 0.08
C LEU A 140 -10.87 3.34 -1.34
N LYS A 141 -12.03 2.67 -1.48
CA LYS A 141 -12.66 2.33 -2.77
C LYS A 141 -12.87 3.54 -3.69
N ARG A 142 -13.16 4.71 -3.13
CA ARG A 142 -13.37 5.96 -3.87
C ARG A 142 -12.07 6.70 -4.16
N THR A 143 -11.09 6.59 -3.27
CA THR A 143 -9.87 7.39 -3.27
C THR A 143 -8.74 6.76 -4.10
N TYR A 144 -8.53 5.45 -4.01
CA TYR A 144 -7.36 4.81 -4.62
C TYR A 144 -7.23 4.99 -6.15
N PRO A 145 -8.30 5.02 -6.97
CA PRO A 145 -8.13 5.10 -8.43
C PRO A 145 -7.47 6.41 -8.88
N LYS A 146 -7.68 7.49 -8.12
CA LYS A 146 -7.15 8.82 -8.43
C LYS A 146 -5.80 9.11 -7.76
N ASN A 147 -5.47 8.34 -6.73
CA ASN A 147 -4.29 8.60 -5.88
C ASN A 147 -3.17 7.59 -6.12
N LEU A 148 -3.45 6.33 -6.46
CA LEU A 148 -2.41 5.35 -6.80
C LEU A 148 -2.10 5.40 -8.29
N HIS A 149 -1.03 6.13 -8.64
CA HIS A 149 -0.59 6.36 -10.03
C HIS A 149 0.28 5.25 -10.60
N MET A 150 0.85 4.40 -9.75
CA MET A 150 1.57 3.21 -10.17
C MET A 150 0.58 2.15 -10.68
N PRO A 151 0.72 1.65 -11.92
CA PRO A 151 -0.29 0.79 -12.55
C PRO A 151 -0.58 -0.49 -11.78
N ASP A 152 0.44 -1.16 -11.26
CA ASP A 152 0.27 -2.42 -10.55
C ASP A 152 -0.17 -2.21 -9.10
N SER A 153 0.22 -1.10 -8.45
CA SER A 153 -0.35 -0.68 -7.16
C SER A 153 -1.86 -0.52 -7.22
N ASN A 154 -2.33 0.12 -8.29
CA ASN A 154 -3.75 0.36 -8.50
C ASN A 154 -4.51 -0.97 -8.73
N MET A 155 -3.92 -1.88 -9.50
CA MET A 155 -4.46 -3.23 -9.68
C MET A 155 -4.46 -4.05 -8.38
N GLN A 156 -3.38 -4.00 -7.61
CA GLN A 156 -3.24 -4.65 -6.31
C GLN A 156 -4.32 -4.18 -5.32
N MET A 157 -4.53 -2.86 -5.22
CA MET A 157 -5.60 -2.30 -4.40
C MET A 157 -7.00 -2.69 -4.89
N THR A 158 -7.20 -2.77 -6.21
CA THR A 158 -8.47 -3.27 -6.78
C THR A 158 -8.73 -4.73 -6.38
N LYS A 159 -7.70 -5.59 -6.48
CA LYS A 159 -7.80 -7.00 -6.06
C LYS A 159 -8.13 -7.10 -4.57
N ALA A 160 -7.48 -6.30 -3.72
CA ALA A 160 -7.75 -6.27 -2.29
C ALA A 160 -9.20 -5.84 -1.98
N LEU A 161 -9.70 -4.77 -2.62
CA LEU A 161 -11.00 -4.18 -2.26
C LEU A 161 -12.22 -4.83 -2.94
N PHE A 162 -12.03 -5.48 -4.09
CA PHE A 162 -13.12 -6.01 -4.92
C PHE A 162 -12.91 -7.44 -5.41
N GLY A 163 -11.72 -8.01 -5.23
CA GLY A 163 -11.40 -9.35 -5.71
C GLY A 163 -12.16 -10.44 -4.94
N PRO A 164 -12.39 -11.61 -5.56
CA PRO A 164 -13.03 -12.76 -4.91
C PRO A 164 -12.22 -13.30 -3.72
N ASN A 165 -10.89 -13.13 -3.77
CA ASN A 165 -9.96 -13.41 -2.67
C ASN A 165 -9.34 -12.09 -2.19
N GLY A 166 -10.15 -11.03 -2.15
CA GLY A 166 -9.72 -9.74 -1.65
C GLY A 166 -9.45 -9.78 -0.14
N TYR A 167 -9.05 -8.63 0.38
CA TYR A 167 -8.83 -8.44 1.79
C TYR A 167 -10.09 -8.80 2.59
N THR A 168 -9.91 -9.67 3.58
CA THR A 168 -10.95 -10.05 4.54
C THR A 168 -10.66 -9.33 5.85
N ASN A 169 -11.66 -8.61 6.38
CA ASN A 169 -11.46 -7.75 7.54
C ASN A 169 -10.90 -8.53 8.74
N GLY A 170 -9.80 -8.06 9.34
CA GLY A 170 -9.12 -8.75 10.44
C GLY A 170 -8.12 -9.85 10.02
N VAL A 171 -7.99 -10.15 8.72
CA VAL A 171 -7.06 -11.15 8.18
C VAL A 171 -5.94 -10.43 7.42
N ALA A 172 -4.68 -10.79 7.69
CA ALA A 172 -3.53 -10.23 6.98
C ALA A 172 -3.65 -10.50 5.48
N TYR A 173 -3.32 -9.49 4.67
CA TYR A 173 -3.39 -9.57 3.22
C TYR A 173 -2.05 -9.24 2.58
N ASP A 174 -1.57 -10.18 1.79
CA ASP A 174 -0.33 -10.04 1.02
C ASP A 174 -0.63 -9.39 -0.34
N PHE A 175 -0.01 -8.25 -0.60
CA PHE A 175 -0.10 -7.57 -1.90
C PHE A 175 0.83 -8.19 -2.95
N VAL A 176 1.70 -9.13 -2.55
CA VAL A 176 2.69 -9.82 -3.38
C VAL A 176 3.65 -8.81 -4.02
N SER A 177 4.10 -7.86 -3.22
CA SER A 177 5.02 -6.81 -3.62
C SER A 177 6.45 -7.22 -3.28
N LYS A 178 7.32 -7.24 -4.30
CA LYS A 178 8.74 -7.54 -4.08
C LYS A 178 9.46 -6.37 -3.42
N GLY A 179 10.32 -6.69 -2.45
CA GLY A 179 11.28 -5.73 -1.91
C GLY A 179 12.37 -5.34 -2.93
N LEU A 180 13.15 -4.31 -2.61
CA LEU A 180 14.24 -3.83 -3.47
C LEU A 180 15.25 -4.95 -3.75
N ILE A 181 15.73 -5.62 -2.70
CA ILE A 181 16.73 -6.69 -2.80
C ILE A 181 16.19 -7.87 -3.62
N GLU A 182 14.99 -8.35 -3.30
CA GLU A 182 14.35 -9.43 -4.07
C GLU A 182 14.19 -9.09 -5.55
N THR A 183 13.87 -7.83 -5.86
CA THR A 183 13.76 -7.37 -7.23
C THR A 183 15.11 -7.40 -7.94
N MET A 184 16.16 -6.90 -7.30
CA MET A 184 17.53 -6.92 -7.84
C MET A 184 18.05 -8.35 -8.01
N ASP A 185 17.82 -9.23 -7.03
CA ASP A 185 18.19 -10.65 -7.07
C ASP A 185 17.45 -11.39 -8.20
N SER A 186 16.25 -10.94 -8.56
CA SER A 186 15.49 -11.46 -9.71
C SER A 186 15.90 -10.88 -11.07
N GLY A 187 17.01 -10.12 -11.13
CA GLY A 187 17.54 -9.52 -12.36
C GLY A 187 17.04 -8.11 -12.65
N GLY A 188 16.42 -7.44 -11.67
CA GLY A 188 15.85 -6.11 -11.82
C GLY A 188 14.39 -6.09 -12.24
N PRO A 189 13.80 -4.89 -12.42
CA PRO A 189 12.45 -4.78 -12.95
C PRO A 189 12.35 -5.32 -14.39
N PRO A 190 11.15 -5.80 -14.80
CA PRO A 190 10.94 -6.27 -16.17
C PRO A 190 11.29 -5.21 -17.20
N GLU A 191 11.86 -5.63 -18.33
CA GLU A 191 12.29 -4.73 -19.42
C GLU A 191 11.11 -3.90 -19.98
N GLU A 192 9.89 -4.45 -19.94
CA GLU A 192 8.66 -3.74 -20.29
C GLU A 192 8.28 -2.59 -19.36
N ASP A 193 8.70 -2.66 -18.11
CA ASP A 193 8.41 -1.67 -17.08
C ASP A 193 9.46 -0.55 -17.04
N LEU A 194 10.51 -0.62 -17.86
CA LEU A 194 11.53 0.41 -17.99
C LEU A 194 11.08 1.56 -18.91
N MET A 195 11.34 2.80 -18.51
CA MET A 195 11.14 4.00 -19.31
C MET A 195 12.05 4.01 -20.54
N TYR A 196 13.32 3.62 -20.37
CA TYR A 196 14.28 3.50 -21.46
C TYR A 196 14.83 2.07 -21.52
N PRO A 197 14.85 1.42 -22.70
CA PRO A 197 15.40 0.09 -22.83
C PRO A 197 16.85 0.00 -22.33
N GLY A 198 17.16 -1.01 -21.52
CA GLY A 198 18.49 -1.21 -20.92
C GLY A 198 18.88 -0.17 -19.85
N SER A 199 17.93 0.59 -19.32
CA SER A 199 18.14 1.49 -18.16
C SER A 199 17.54 0.92 -16.88
N ASN A 200 17.81 1.52 -15.72
CA ASN A 200 17.10 1.19 -14.46
C ASN A 200 15.98 2.21 -14.14
N SER A 201 15.63 3.07 -15.08
CA SER A 201 14.58 4.07 -14.88
C SER A 201 13.23 3.42 -15.15
N LEU A 202 12.42 3.22 -14.12
CA LEU A 202 11.06 2.70 -14.30
C LEU A 202 10.15 3.65 -15.07
N ASN A 203 9.15 3.08 -15.72
CA ASN A 203 8.12 3.75 -16.49
C ASN A 203 7.03 4.35 -15.57
N VAL A 204 7.48 5.10 -14.58
CA VAL A 204 6.67 5.86 -13.63
C VAL A 204 7.30 7.23 -13.46
N GLN A 205 6.48 8.27 -13.46
CA GLN A 205 6.95 9.63 -13.22
C GLN A 205 6.96 9.85 -11.72
N ALA A 206 8.13 10.23 -11.18
CA ALA A 206 8.19 10.74 -9.82
C ALA A 206 7.27 11.96 -9.68
N PRO A 207 6.71 12.24 -8.49
CA PRO A 207 6.09 13.53 -8.23
C PRO A 207 7.12 14.62 -8.59
N PHE A 208 6.79 15.50 -9.54
CA PHE A 208 7.67 16.54 -10.11
C PHE A 208 8.82 16.07 -11.01
N GLY A 209 8.83 14.79 -11.43
CA GLY A 209 9.79 14.29 -12.40
C GLY A 209 9.65 15.02 -13.74
N LEU A 210 10.77 15.41 -14.34
CA LEU A 210 10.76 15.97 -15.69
C LEU A 210 10.19 14.94 -16.68
N PRO A 211 9.38 15.37 -17.67
CA PRO A 211 8.98 14.47 -18.75
C PRO A 211 10.23 13.93 -19.46
N PRO A 212 10.14 12.77 -20.14
CA PRO A 212 11.28 12.18 -20.83
C PRO A 212 11.90 13.21 -21.79
N LEU A 213 13.14 13.62 -21.51
CA LEU A 213 13.85 14.68 -22.23
C LEU A 213 14.77 14.13 -23.35
N PHE A 214 15.08 12.84 -23.34
CA PHE A 214 16.09 12.25 -24.22
C PHE A 214 15.66 10.87 -24.75
N GLY A 215 15.99 10.56 -26.01
CA GLY A 215 15.91 9.19 -26.56
C GLY A 215 14.49 8.64 -26.78
N PRO A 216 14.37 7.35 -27.18
CA PRO A 216 13.10 6.69 -27.46
C PRO A 216 12.45 6.21 -26.15
N ALA A 217 11.96 7.15 -25.33
CA ALA A 217 11.20 6.82 -24.13
C ALA A 217 9.97 5.96 -24.47
N ARG A 218 9.72 4.92 -23.68
CA ARG A 218 8.47 4.16 -23.77
C ARG A 218 7.31 5.05 -23.33
N LYS A 219 6.13 4.80 -23.90
CA LYS A 219 4.91 5.48 -23.46
C LYS A 219 4.62 5.12 -22.00
N MET A 220 4.30 6.12 -21.18
CA MET A 220 3.90 5.89 -19.80
C MET A 220 2.72 4.93 -19.70
N ARG A 221 2.89 3.89 -18.88
CA ARG A 221 1.82 2.96 -18.56
C ARG A 221 0.87 3.66 -17.59
N SER A 222 -0.34 3.96 -18.05
CA SER A 222 -1.35 4.60 -17.21
C SER A 222 -1.89 3.61 -16.17
N PRO A 223 -2.37 4.08 -15.01
CA PRO A 223 -3.18 3.28 -14.11
C PRO A 223 -4.30 2.58 -14.87
N SER A 224 -4.54 1.31 -14.54
CA SER A 224 -5.64 0.57 -15.17
C SER A 224 -7.02 1.14 -14.75
N TYR A 225 -7.11 1.76 -13.58
CA TYR A 225 -8.34 2.32 -13.04
C TYR A 225 -8.13 3.79 -12.67
N THR A 226 -8.80 4.68 -13.40
CA THR A 226 -8.81 6.13 -13.17
C THR A 226 -10.15 6.64 -12.65
N GLU A 227 -11.19 5.79 -12.73
CA GLU A 227 -12.56 6.10 -12.30
C GLU A 227 -12.86 5.51 -10.91
N PRO A 228 -13.69 6.19 -10.10
CA PRO A 228 -14.15 5.67 -8.80
C PRO A 228 -14.76 4.28 -8.95
N GLN A 229 -14.33 3.35 -8.10
CA GLN A 229 -14.93 2.02 -8.04
C GLN A 229 -16.00 2.00 -6.95
N TYR A 230 -17.19 1.53 -7.31
CA TYR A 230 -18.30 1.44 -6.37
C TYR A 230 -18.21 0.16 -5.51
N PRO A 231 -18.77 0.15 -4.30
CA PRO A 231 -18.95 -1.08 -3.50
C PRO A 231 -19.66 -2.23 -4.26
N ASN A 232 -19.50 -3.47 -3.79
CA ASN A 232 -20.00 -4.67 -4.48
C ASN A 232 -21.52 -4.86 -4.38
N ASP A 233 -22.15 -4.19 -3.43
CA ASP A 233 -23.59 -4.17 -3.14
C ASP A 233 -24.36 -3.14 -3.96
N VAL A 234 -23.66 -2.29 -4.73
CA VAL A 234 -24.27 -1.31 -5.63
C VAL A 234 -23.81 -1.52 -7.07
N CYS A 235 -24.53 -0.95 -8.04
CA CYS A 235 -24.21 -1.10 -9.45
C CYS A 235 -22.77 -0.67 -9.77
N GLY A 236 -21.97 -1.57 -10.36
CA GLY A 236 -20.59 -1.24 -10.74
C GLY A 236 -20.40 -0.25 -11.89
N GLY A 237 -21.45 0.00 -12.68
CA GLY A 237 -21.38 1.00 -13.74
C GLY A 237 -21.74 2.42 -13.29
N CYS A 238 -22.74 2.56 -12.44
CA CYS A 238 -23.33 3.86 -12.10
C CYS A 238 -23.44 4.18 -10.61
N GLY A 239 -23.08 3.23 -9.73
CA GLY A 239 -23.07 3.43 -8.28
C GLY A 239 -24.44 3.45 -7.60
N LYS A 240 -25.53 3.32 -8.36
CA LYS A 240 -26.90 3.28 -7.81
C LYS A 240 -27.20 1.92 -7.18
N ASP A 241 -27.94 1.95 -6.07
CA ASP A 241 -28.46 0.76 -5.38
C ASP A 241 -29.87 0.40 -5.86
N GLU A 242 -30.46 -0.66 -5.30
CA GLU A 242 -31.84 -1.08 -5.59
C GLU A 242 -32.88 -0.05 -5.13
N ASN A 243 -32.56 0.71 -4.07
CA ASN A 243 -33.45 1.73 -3.49
C ASN A 243 -33.59 2.97 -4.38
N ALA A 244 -32.66 3.19 -5.31
CA ALA A 244 -32.73 4.26 -6.31
C ALA A 244 -33.76 3.99 -7.44
N GLY A 245 -34.70 3.05 -7.24
CA GLY A 245 -35.81 2.78 -8.15
C GLY A 245 -35.45 2.01 -9.42
N MET A 246 -34.33 1.27 -9.41
CA MET A 246 -33.78 0.63 -10.62
C MET A 246 -34.10 -0.87 -10.73
N GLY A 247 -34.94 -1.41 -9.85
CA GLY A 247 -35.28 -2.84 -9.81
C GLY A 247 -34.14 -3.71 -9.26
N PRO A 248 -34.30 -5.05 -9.26
CA PRO A 248 -33.31 -5.97 -8.71
C PRO A 248 -32.01 -5.95 -9.54
N LEU A 249 -30.86 -5.92 -8.86
CA LEU A 249 -29.56 -5.88 -9.53
C LEU A 249 -29.18 -7.25 -10.11
N MET A 250 -28.69 -7.26 -11.33
CA MET A 250 -28.18 -8.46 -12.00
C MET A 250 -26.75 -8.77 -11.55
N LYS A 251 -26.51 -10.01 -11.13
CA LYS A 251 -25.17 -10.50 -10.79
C LYS A 251 -24.37 -10.82 -12.05
N CYS A 252 -23.05 -10.58 -12.00
CA CYS A 252 -22.11 -10.98 -13.04
C CYS A 252 -22.21 -12.49 -13.28
N ALA A 253 -22.45 -12.91 -14.52
CA ALA A 253 -22.65 -14.33 -14.85
C ALA A 253 -21.40 -15.20 -14.58
N CYS A 254 -20.20 -14.62 -14.61
CA CYS A 254 -18.95 -15.34 -14.36
C CYS A 254 -18.67 -15.48 -12.86
N CYS A 255 -18.48 -14.36 -12.15
CA CYS A 255 -18.04 -14.39 -10.77
C CYS A 255 -19.14 -14.38 -9.72
N LYS A 256 -20.37 -14.04 -10.09
CA LYS A 256 -21.54 -13.86 -9.20
C LYS A 256 -21.36 -12.86 -8.04
N ASN A 257 -20.17 -12.28 -7.86
CA ASN A 257 -19.83 -11.37 -6.77
C ASN A 257 -20.15 -9.90 -7.07
N ARG A 258 -20.20 -9.50 -8.36
CA ARG A 258 -20.45 -8.11 -8.75
C ARG A 258 -21.86 -7.91 -9.30
N VAL A 259 -22.50 -6.80 -8.96
CA VAL A 259 -23.87 -6.48 -9.36
C VAL A 259 -23.96 -5.28 -10.32
N TYR A 260 -24.98 -5.28 -11.18
CA TYR A 260 -25.25 -4.26 -12.18
C TYR A 260 -26.74 -4.05 -12.37
N CYS A 261 -27.15 -2.80 -12.59
CA CYS A 261 -28.54 -2.51 -12.92
C CYS A 261 -28.92 -2.83 -14.37
N SER A 262 -27.93 -2.93 -15.27
CA SER A 262 -28.17 -3.15 -16.69
C SER A 262 -26.97 -3.79 -17.38
N LYS A 263 -27.20 -4.40 -18.54
CA LYS A 263 -26.12 -4.97 -19.38
C LYS A 263 -25.17 -3.88 -19.88
N GLU A 264 -25.67 -2.66 -20.08
CA GLU A 264 -24.85 -1.50 -20.45
C GLU A 264 -23.88 -1.14 -19.32
N CYS A 265 -24.36 -1.07 -18.07
CA CYS A 265 -23.51 -0.83 -16.91
C CYS A 265 -22.45 -1.93 -16.73
N GLN A 266 -22.82 -3.19 -16.98
CA GLN A 266 -21.86 -4.30 -16.98
C GLN A 266 -20.80 -4.13 -18.07
N LYS A 267 -21.19 -3.83 -19.31
CA LYS A 267 -20.25 -3.62 -20.43
C LYS A 267 -19.32 -2.42 -20.19
N TYR A 268 -19.86 -1.34 -19.66
CA TYR A 268 -19.07 -0.15 -19.30
C TYR A 268 -18.01 -0.50 -18.25
N HIS A 269 -18.42 -1.15 -17.16
CA HIS A 269 -17.52 -1.53 -16.07
C HIS A 269 -16.57 -2.69 -16.43
N TRP A 270 -16.88 -3.47 -17.48
CA TRP A 270 -16.11 -4.66 -17.86
C TRP A 270 -14.62 -4.39 -18.11
N LYS A 271 -14.27 -3.20 -18.62
CA LYS A 271 -12.89 -2.77 -18.86
C LYS A 271 -12.01 -2.96 -17.61
N TRP A 272 -12.60 -2.71 -16.45
CA TRP A 272 -11.99 -2.78 -15.13
C TRP A 272 -12.29 -4.12 -14.46
N HIS A 273 -13.56 -4.52 -14.42
CA HIS A 273 -13.99 -5.72 -13.72
C HIS A 273 -13.30 -7.00 -14.21
N LYS A 274 -12.98 -7.11 -15.51
CA LYS A 274 -12.35 -8.32 -16.08
C LYS A 274 -11.05 -8.73 -15.38
N ALA A 275 -10.30 -7.77 -14.82
CA ALA A 275 -9.03 -8.05 -14.15
C ALA A 275 -9.20 -8.65 -12.74
N VAL A 276 -10.39 -8.55 -12.15
CA VAL A 276 -10.74 -9.15 -10.84
C VAL A 276 -11.83 -10.22 -10.94
N CYS A 277 -12.43 -10.40 -12.11
CA CYS A 277 -13.48 -11.39 -12.35
C CYS A 277 -12.88 -12.80 -12.43
N LYS A 278 -13.24 -13.69 -11.49
CA LYS A 278 -12.93 -15.12 -11.54
C LYS A 278 -14.22 -15.93 -11.50
N PRO A 279 -14.29 -17.10 -12.17
CA PRO A 279 -15.44 -18.00 -12.06
C PRO A 279 -15.74 -18.36 -10.60
N ALA A 280 -17.04 -18.41 -10.26
CA ALA A 280 -17.53 -18.80 -8.94
C ALA A 280 -17.41 -20.30 -8.67
#